data_AF-A0A8J7BF57-F1
#
_entry.id   AF-A0A8J7BF57-F1
#
_cell.length_a   1.000
_cell.length_b   1.000
_cell.length_c   1.000
_cell.angle_alpha   90.00
_cell.angle_beta   90.00
_cell.angle_gamma   90.00
#
_symmetry.space_group_name_H-M   'P 1'
#
loop_
_entity.id
_entity.type
_entity.pdbx_description
1 polymer ?
#
loop_
_entity_poly.entity_id
_entity_poly.type
_entity_poly.pdbx_seq_one_letter_code
_entity_poly.pdbx_strand_id
1 'polypeptide(L)'
;MLTAKLDCCDLCEYCAHSPYLVCVEHPQRVEEDSCSGFRLATKAIAIPNDSLAWYGEEWQPEGASYYDGELILDPVQRLTLEQRLEMLDVHPLFTSRCPNCEMPVPKATEGQIHWDCGHCGWADDSV
;
A
#
# COMPACT_ATOMS: atom_id res chain seq x y z
N MET A 1 -31.10 9.83 5.71
CA MET A 1 -31.87 8.59 5.96
C MET A 1 -30.98 7.72 6.83
N LEU A 2 -31.40 7.43 8.06
CA LEU A 2 -30.61 6.57 8.97
C LEU A 2 -30.74 5.13 8.45
N THR A 3 -29.66 4.56 7.94
CA THR A 3 -29.57 3.12 7.64
C THR A 3 -29.73 2.36 8.95
N ALA A 4 -30.93 1.82 9.19
CA ALA A 4 -31.23 1.12 10.42
C ALA A 4 -30.46 -0.19 10.46
N LYS A 5 -29.63 -0.39 11.48
CA LYS A 5 -28.82 -1.58 11.68
C LYS A 5 -29.58 -2.57 12.58
N LEU A 6 -29.42 -3.89 12.37
CA LEU A 6 -29.87 -4.88 13.37
C LEU A 6 -28.85 -4.95 14.52
N ASP A 7 -29.29 -5.27 15.73
CA ASP A 7 -28.40 -5.34 16.90
C ASP A 7 -27.21 -6.30 16.72
N CYS A 8 -27.40 -7.38 15.94
CA CYS A 8 -26.34 -8.33 15.64
C CYS A 8 -25.36 -7.85 14.56
N CYS A 9 -25.67 -6.83 13.76
CA CYS A 9 -24.82 -6.43 12.63
C CYS A 9 -23.45 -5.90 13.08
N ASP A 10 -23.30 -5.34 14.29
CA ASP A 10 -22.00 -4.90 14.82
C ASP A 10 -21.04 -6.07 15.09
N LEU A 11 -21.59 -7.26 15.27
CA LEU A 11 -20.87 -8.49 15.56
C LEU A 11 -20.62 -9.34 14.31
N CYS A 12 -21.06 -8.86 13.13
CA CYS A 12 -20.94 -9.61 11.89
C CYS A 12 -19.58 -9.39 11.23
N GLU A 13 -18.97 -10.45 10.70
CA GLU A 13 -17.72 -10.39 9.91
C GLU A 13 -17.80 -9.41 8.73
N TYR A 14 -19.00 -9.23 8.17
CA TYR A 14 -19.23 -8.39 6.99
C TYR A 14 -19.63 -6.95 7.31
N CYS A 15 -19.67 -6.56 8.58
CA CYS A 15 -20.01 -5.20 8.99
C CYS A 15 -19.05 -4.18 8.37
N ALA A 16 -19.59 -3.18 7.66
CA ALA A 16 -18.76 -2.18 6.98
C ALA A 16 -18.22 -1.09 7.92
N HIS A 17 -18.71 -1.04 9.17
CA HIS A 17 -18.35 -0.03 10.18
C HIS A 17 -18.37 1.42 9.65
N SER A 18 -19.31 1.69 8.73
CA SER A 18 -19.44 2.96 8.04
C SER A 18 -20.83 3.56 8.26
N PRO A 19 -20.96 4.88 8.38
CA PRO A 19 -22.27 5.52 8.49
C PRO A 19 -23.08 5.46 7.18
N TYR A 20 -22.47 5.04 6.07
CA TYR A 20 -23.09 5.01 4.75
C TYR A 20 -23.50 3.59 4.31
N LEU A 21 -22.94 2.55 4.92
CA LEU A 21 -23.13 1.15 4.53
C LEU A 21 -23.24 0.26 5.77
N VAL A 22 -24.22 -0.63 5.80
CA VAL A 22 -24.43 -1.55 6.94
C VAL A 22 -23.46 -2.73 6.87
N CYS A 23 -23.50 -3.53 5.80
CA CYS A 23 -22.56 -4.61 5.54
C CYS A 23 -22.38 -4.83 4.02
N VAL A 24 -21.38 -5.62 3.65
CA VAL A 24 -21.08 -5.92 2.23
C VAL A 24 -22.25 -6.60 1.51
N GLU A 25 -22.91 -7.55 2.18
CA GLU A 25 -24.05 -8.31 1.61
C GLU A 25 -25.34 -7.47 1.55
N HIS A 26 -25.56 -6.61 2.56
CA HIS A 26 -26.78 -5.81 2.68
C HIS A 26 -26.43 -4.34 2.97
N PRO A 27 -26.07 -3.56 1.95
CA PRO A 27 -25.68 -2.15 2.08
C PRO A 27 -26.70 -1.28 2.84
N GLN A 28 -28.00 -1.57 2.68
CA GLN A 28 -29.11 -0.74 3.17
C GLN A 28 -29.99 -1.40 4.25
N ARG A 29 -29.54 -2.52 4.86
CA ARG A 29 -30.30 -3.42 5.79
C ARG A 29 -31.17 -4.45 5.05
N VAL A 30 -31.41 -5.58 5.73
CA VAL A 30 -32.48 -6.54 5.42
C VAL A 30 -33.82 -6.04 5.98
N GLU A 31 -34.94 -6.34 5.33
CA GLU A 31 -36.27 -5.92 5.83
C GLU A 31 -36.69 -6.70 7.09
N GLU A 32 -36.24 -7.94 7.19
CA GLU A 32 -36.51 -8.88 8.28
C GLU A 32 -35.81 -8.50 9.60
N ASP A 33 -36.30 -9.07 10.71
CA ASP A 33 -35.73 -8.87 12.06
C ASP A 33 -34.50 -9.76 12.33
N SER A 34 -34.10 -10.58 11.35
CA SER A 34 -32.91 -11.44 11.42
C SER A 34 -32.20 -11.47 10.07
N CYS A 35 -30.87 -11.64 10.08
CA CYS A 35 -30.07 -11.73 8.86
C CYS A 35 -29.63 -13.17 8.63
N SER A 36 -30.09 -13.80 7.55
CA SER A 36 -29.70 -15.17 7.15
C SER A 36 -28.21 -15.30 6.82
N GLY A 37 -27.57 -14.21 6.38
CA GLY A 37 -26.14 -14.11 6.10
C GLY A 37 -25.28 -13.73 7.31
N PHE A 38 -25.84 -13.70 8.52
CA PHE A 38 -25.08 -13.33 9.72
C PHE A 38 -23.97 -14.36 9.99
N ARG A 39 -22.73 -13.87 10.05
CA ARG A 39 -21.57 -14.64 10.49
C ARG A 39 -20.93 -13.91 11.64
N LEU A 40 -20.94 -14.54 12.82
CA LEU A 40 -20.27 -13.98 13.99
C LEU A 40 -18.79 -13.79 13.66
N ALA A 41 -18.30 -12.57 13.79
CA ALA A 41 -16.87 -12.30 13.71
C ALA A 41 -16.18 -13.11 14.83
N THR A 42 -15.52 -14.21 14.49
CA THR A 42 -14.70 -14.99 15.41
C THR A 42 -13.43 -14.20 15.73
N LYS A 43 -13.58 -13.13 16.51
CA LYS A 43 -12.49 -12.25 16.94
C LYS A 43 -11.87 -12.66 18.29
N ALA A 44 -12.13 -13.89 18.70
CA ALA A 44 -11.39 -14.67 19.70
C ALA A 44 -11.67 -16.14 19.32
N ILE A 45 -10.70 -16.99 18.97
CA ILE A 45 -9.70 -17.55 19.87
C ILE A 45 -8.37 -17.72 19.15
N ALA A 46 -7.48 -16.75 19.34
CA ALA A 46 -6.05 -16.98 19.51
C ALA A 46 -5.50 -15.77 20.27
N ILE A 47 -5.71 -15.74 21.58
CA ILE A 47 -4.81 -15.00 22.45
C ILE A 47 -3.83 -16.04 22.99
N PRO A 48 -2.59 -16.08 22.48
CA PRO A 48 -1.44 -16.27 23.33
C PRO A 48 -0.67 -14.95 23.32
N ASN A 49 -1.09 -14.04 24.19
CA ASN A 49 -0.26 -12.97 24.76
C ASN A 49 0.66 -12.20 23.79
N ASP A 50 0.12 -11.49 22.80
CA ASP A 50 0.81 -10.31 22.25
C ASP A 50 -0.16 -9.30 21.63
N SER A 51 -0.23 -8.11 22.20
CA SER A 51 -1.15 -7.04 21.86
C SER A 51 -0.69 -6.25 20.63
N LEU A 52 -0.60 -6.88 19.44
CA LEU A 52 -0.19 -6.16 18.22
C LEU A 52 -1.01 -6.44 16.96
N ALA A 53 -2.08 -7.24 17.00
CA ALA A 53 -2.81 -7.59 15.77
C ALA A 53 -3.82 -6.53 15.26
N TRP A 54 -3.77 -5.28 15.74
CA TRP A 54 -4.57 -4.17 15.19
C TRP A 54 -3.80 -3.30 14.19
N TYR A 55 -2.49 -3.48 14.09
CA TYR A 55 -1.62 -2.91 13.06
C TYR A 55 -0.72 -4.06 12.59
N GLY A 56 -1.18 -4.82 11.60
CA GLY A 56 -0.53 -6.04 11.13
C GLY A 56 0.76 -5.80 10.35
N GLU A 57 1.72 -5.10 10.95
CA GLU A 57 3.10 -5.15 10.49
C GLU A 57 3.67 -6.47 10.95
N GLU A 58 3.69 -7.45 10.05
CA GLU A 58 4.41 -8.70 10.25
C GLU A 58 5.87 -8.34 10.51
N TRP A 59 6.40 -8.77 11.65
CA TRP A 59 7.78 -8.47 12.02
C TRP A 59 8.74 -8.88 10.90
N GLN A 60 9.67 -7.99 10.53
CA GLN A 60 10.71 -8.26 9.54
C GLN A 60 12.09 -8.07 10.17
N PRO A 61 13.07 -8.94 9.83
CA PRO A 61 14.44 -8.76 10.28
C PRO A 61 15.08 -7.49 9.71
N GLU A 62 15.99 -6.88 10.47
CA GLU A 62 16.72 -5.70 9.98
C GLU A 62 17.61 -6.07 8.77
N GLY A 63 17.39 -5.40 7.63
CA GLY A 63 18.14 -5.63 6.39
C GLY A 63 17.64 -6.81 5.55
N ALA A 64 16.47 -7.37 5.86
CA ALA A 64 15.82 -8.37 5.02
C ALA A 64 14.29 -8.36 5.18
N SER A 65 13.59 -8.75 4.14
CA SER A 65 12.13 -8.75 4.09
C SER A 65 11.61 -10.09 3.58
N TYR A 66 10.43 -10.52 4.05
CA TYR A 66 9.78 -11.70 3.51
C TYR A 66 8.96 -11.32 2.27
N TYR A 67 9.22 -11.97 1.14
CA TYR A 67 8.45 -11.83 -0.10
C TYR A 67 7.95 -13.21 -0.53
N ASP A 68 6.62 -13.37 -0.63
CA ASP A 68 5.97 -14.67 -0.89
C ASP A 68 6.40 -15.79 0.07
N GLY A 69 6.69 -15.42 1.34
CA GLY A 69 7.19 -16.33 2.37
C GLY A 69 8.68 -16.66 2.28
N GLU A 70 9.40 -16.17 1.27
CA GLU A 70 10.85 -16.31 1.16
C GLU A 70 11.57 -15.11 1.77
N LEU A 71 12.65 -15.35 2.51
CA LEU A 71 13.48 -14.30 3.07
C LEU A 71 14.39 -13.72 1.98
N ILE A 72 14.17 -12.46 1.61
CA ILE A 72 14.97 -11.72 0.63
C ILE A 72 15.83 -10.70 1.39
N LEU A 73 17.13 -10.67 1.13
CA LEU A 73 18.01 -9.65 1.68
C LEU A 73 17.70 -8.31 1.00
N ASP A 74 17.56 -7.26 1.80
CA ASP A 74 17.37 -5.93 1.23
C ASP A 74 18.63 -5.56 0.44
N PRO A 75 18.47 -4.99 -0.77
CA PRO A 75 19.62 -4.53 -1.54
C PRO A 75 20.40 -3.51 -0.71
N VAL A 76 21.73 -3.63 -0.70
CA VAL A 76 22.60 -2.69 0.02
C VAL A 76 22.27 -1.27 -0.45
N GLN A 77 21.60 -0.51 0.41
CA GLN A 77 21.18 0.84 0.11
C GLN A 77 22.41 1.73 0.15
N ARG A 78 22.99 2.00 -1.02
CA ARG A 78 24.12 2.92 -1.18
C ARG A 78 23.74 4.38 -0.92
N LEU A 79 22.45 4.69 -0.98
CA LEU A 79 21.89 6.03 -0.83
C LEU A 79 21.19 6.17 0.50
N THR A 80 21.39 7.32 1.15
CA THR A 80 20.60 7.70 2.33
C THR A 80 19.13 7.90 1.94
N LEU A 81 18.25 8.00 2.94
CA LEU A 81 16.84 8.29 2.71
C LEU A 81 16.65 9.60 1.94
N GLU A 82 17.36 10.65 2.34
CA GLU A 82 17.28 11.99 1.73
C GLU A 82 17.69 11.95 0.27
N GLN A 83 18.77 11.24 -0.07
CA GLN A 83 19.23 11.08 -1.44
C GLN A 83 18.23 10.31 -2.30
N ARG A 84 17.55 9.31 -1.71
CA ARG A 84 16.50 8.56 -2.41
C ARG A 84 15.27 9.43 -2.68
N LEU A 85 14.87 10.24 -1.70
CA LEU A 85 13.78 11.19 -1.88
C LEU A 85 14.12 12.22 -2.96
N GLU A 86 15.36 12.75 -2.94
CA GLU A 86 15.84 13.66 -3.98
C GLU A 86 15.77 13.02 -5.37
N MET A 87 16.16 11.75 -5.52
CA MET A 87 16.04 11.04 -6.81
C MET A 87 14.60 11.01 -7.34
N LEU A 88 13.60 10.80 -6.48
CA LEU A 88 12.20 10.78 -6.90
C LEU A 88 11.75 12.14 -7.45
N ASP A 89 12.34 13.22 -6.95
CA ASP A 89 11.97 14.59 -7.31
C ASP A 89 12.75 15.13 -8.51
N VAL A 90 13.96 14.61 -8.79
CA VAL A 90 14.85 15.19 -9.82
C VAL A 90 15.14 14.25 -11.00
N HIS A 91 15.04 12.93 -10.81
CA HIS A 91 15.55 12.00 -11.82
C HIS A 91 14.58 11.86 -13.02
N PRO A 92 15.07 11.88 -14.28
CA PRO A 92 14.22 11.77 -15.46
C PRO A 92 13.36 10.50 -15.52
N LEU A 93 13.80 9.40 -14.89
CA LEU A 93 13.01 8.18 -14.73
C LEU A 93 11.64 8.44 -14.08
N PHE A 94 11.58 9.35 -13.11
CA PHE A 94 10.37 9.67 -12.36
C PHE A 94 9.69 10.95 -12.86
N THR A 95 10.48 11.95 -13.28
CA THR A 95 9.97 13.28 -13.62
C THR A 95 9.76 13.48 -15.13
N SER A 96 10.34 12.63 -15.97
CA SER A 96 10.44 12.81 -17.43
C SER A 96 11.11 14.13 -17.87
N ARG A 97 11.90 14.76 -16.99
CA ARG A 97 12.54 16.07 -17.22
C ARG A 97 14.00 16.02 -16.84
N CYS A 98 14.84 16.76 -17.58
CA CYS A 98 16.24 16.91 -17.22
C CYS A 98 16.37 17.75 -15.93
N PRO A 99 17.14 17.31 -14.92
CA PRO A 99 17.29 18.08 -13.68
C PRO A 99 18.03 19.41 -13.85
N ASN A 100 18.79 19.59 -14.94
CA ASN A 100 19.59 20.79 -15.16
C ASN A 100 18.90 21.84 -16.08
N CYS A 101 18.17 21.40 -17.12
CA CYS A 101 17.55 22.32 -18.08
C CYS A 101 16.04 22.16 -18.24
N GLU A 102 15.42 21.26 -17.47
CA GLU A 102 13.97 20.96 -17.45
C GLU A 102 13.35 20.49 -18.77
N MET A 103 14.17 20.37 -19.82
CA MET A 103 13.72 19.88 -21.11
C MET A 103 13.20 18.44 -20.98
N PRO A 104 12.12 18.08 -21.71
CA PRO A 104 11.59 16.74 -21.69
C PRO A 104 12.65 15.72 -22.08
N VAL A 105 12.78 14.67 -21.27
CA VAL A 105 13.61 13.51 -21.59
C VAL A 105 12.67 12.44 -22.16
N PRO A 106 13.08 11.68 -23.20
CA PRO A 106 12.25 10.62 -23.77
C PRO A 106 11.78 9.65 -22.67
N LYS A 107 10.51 9.23 -22.77
CA LYS A 107 9.96 8.24 -21.84
C LYS A 107 10.71 6.91 -21.96
N ALA A 108 10.82 6.21 -20.83
CA ALA A 108 11.42 4.88 -20.75
C ALA A 108 10.90 3.98 -21.87
N THR A 109 11.76 3.63 -22.82
CA THR A 109 11.54 2.46 -23.67
C THR A 109 12.00 1.21 -22.93
N GLU A 110 11.45 0.03 -23.27
CA GLU A 110 11.90 -1.23 -22.68
C GLU A 110 13.42 -1.37 -22.77
N GLY A 111 14.07 -1.59 -21.62
CA GLY A 111 15.52 -1.73 -21.54
C GLY A 111 16.33 -0.42 -21.58
N GLN A 112 15.69 0.75 -21.40
CA GLN A 112 16.43 2.00 -21.29
C GLN A 112 17.21 2.07 -19.96
N ILE A 113 18.54 2.11 -20.07
CA ILE A 113 19.46 2.17 -18.93
C ILE A 113 19.99 3.60 -18.72
N HIS A 114 20.06 4.42 -19.78
CA HIS A 114 20.64 5.77 -19.73
C HIS A 114 19.57 6.85 -19.93
N TRP A 115 19.70 7.93 -19.15
CA TRP A 115 18.76 9.06 -19.12
C TRP A 115 19.40 10.39 -19.57
N ASP A 116 20.36 10.32 -20.48
CA ASP A 116 21.14 11.47 -20.91
C ASP A 116 20.30 12.56 -21.59
N CYS A 117 20.56 13.80 -21.23
CA CYS A 117 19.91 14.96 -21.80
C CYS A 117 20.62 15.44 -23.07
N GLY A 118 19.98 15.25 -24.22
CA GLY A 118 20.47 15.76 -25.51
C GLY A 118 20.47 17.29 -25.67
N HIS A 119 19.97 18.05 -24.70
CA HIS A 119 19.91 19.52 -24.76
C HIS A 119 21.04 20.22 -24.01
N CYS A 120 21.30 19.84 -22.75
CA CYS A 120 22.32 20.48 -21.92
C CYS A 120 23.52 19.58 -21.60
N GLY A 121 23.55 18.35 -22.12
CA GLY A 121 24.66 17.41 -21.90
C GLY A 121 24.75 16.84 -20.48
N TRP A 122 23.68 16.94 -19.69
CA TRP A 122 23.59 16.20 -18.43
C TRP A 122 23.51 14.70 -18.74
N ALA A 123 24.32 13.88 -18.07
CA ALA A 123 24.36 12.44 -18.26
C ALA A 123 24.03 11.74 -16.95
N ASP A 124 23.32 10.62 -17.05
CA ASP A 124 22.97 9.79 -15.91
C ASP A 124 24.06 8.74 -15.66
N ASP A 125 24.93 9.01 -14.67
CA ASP A 125 26.03 8.13 -14.29
C ASP A 125 25.63 7.08 -13.23
N SER A 126 24.32 6.87 -12.99
CA SER A 126 23.85 5.91 -11.99
C SER A 126 23.84 4.46 -12.50
N VAL A 127 25.02 3.83 -12.52
CA VAL A 127 25.22 2.38 -12.75
C VAL A 127 25.89 1.67 -11.56
#